data_AF-A0A1Z9J6V9-F1
#
_entry.id   AF-A0A1Z9J6V9-F1
#
_cell.length_a   1.000
_cell.length_b   1.000
_cell.length_c   1.000
_cell.angle_alpha   90.00
_cell.angle_beta   90.00
_cell.angle_gamma   90.00
#
_symmetry.space_group_name_H-M   'P 1'
#
loop_
_entity.id
_entity.type
_entity.pdbx_description
1 polymer ?
#
loop_
_entity_poly.entity_id
_entity_poly.type
_entity_poly.pdbx_seq_one_letter_code
_entity_poly.pdbx_strand_id
1 'polypeptide(L)'
;MTTFVLSHNLQITSESVPAISMQELADSLVANTQAISTAQVLDHPHWALSCESSLEPLQLAQELARSWKLYRQSKGHSSSHTVLALGGRKDSPGAPGSPLQQGYWGVDVVETQDPKEFLAAINWDALKSSRPQEAVFEITS
;
A
#
# COMPACT_ATOMS: atom_id res chain seq x y z
N MET A 1 -13.01 9.06 8.25
CA MET A 1 -12.79 7.75 7.62
C MET A 1 -11.60 7.91 6.71
N THR A 2 -10.62 7.01 6.81
CA THR A 2 -9.42 7.02 6.00
C THR A 2 -9.65 6.16 4.76
N THR A 3 -9.32 6.70 3.59
CA THR A 3 -9.40 5.98 2.31
C THR A 3 -8.02 5.94 1.68
N PHE A 4 -7.56 4.73 1.40
CA PHE A 4 -6.32 4.46 0.70
C PHE A 4 -6.61 4.05 -0.74
N VAL A 5 -5.78 4.51 -1.66
CA VAL A 5 -5.70 4.07 -3.04
C VAL A 5 -4.30 3.52 -3.25
N LEU A 6 -4.22 2.22 -3.54
CA LEU A 6 -3.00 1.45 -3.49
C LEU A 6 -2.44 1.22 -4.90
N SER A 7 -1.13 1.40 -5.04
CA SER A 7 -0.34 0.77 -6.10
C SER A 7 0.47 -0.38 -5.50
N HIS A 8 0.86 -1.32 -6.35
CA HIS A 8 1.71 -2.44 -5.94
C HIS A 8 2.96 -2.48 -6.80
N ASN A 9 4.10 -2.58 -6.13
CA ASN A 9 5.40 -2.58 -6.74
C ASN A 9 6.21 -3.80 -6.28
N LEU A 10 6.16 -4.88 -7.08
CA LEU A 10 6.91 -6.10 -6.82
C LEU A 10 8.33 -5.99 -7.38
N GLN A 11 9.30 -5.72 -6.51
CA GLN A 11 10.73 -5.60 -6.85
C GLN A 11 11.49 -6.93 -6.70
N ILE A 12 10.77 -8.03 -6.47
CA ILE A 12 11.35 -9.36 -6.25
C ILE A 12 11.09 -10.22 -7.46
N THR A 13 12.16 -10.77 -8.04
CA THR A 13 12.06 -11.79 -9.08
C THR A 13 12.38 -13.15 -8.46
N SER A 14 11.34 -13.88 -8.05
CA SER A 14 11.47 -15.22 -7.45
C SER A 14 10.19 -16.01 -7.64
N GLU A 15 10.29 -17.31 -7.95
CA GLU A 15 9.14 -18.22 -8.01
C GLU A 15 8.44 -18.37 -6.65
N SER A 16 9.17 -18.14 -5.54
CA SER A 16 8.60 -18.18 -4.19
C SER A 16 7.80 -16.93 -3.82
N VAL A 17 7.89 -15.85 -4.61
CA VAL A 17 7.16 -14.60 -4.41
C VAL A 17 6.53 -14.19 -5.76
N PRO A 18 5.55 -14.96 -6.27
CA PRO A 18 4.95 -14.68 -7.56
C PRO A 18 4.14 -13.37 -7.54
N ALA A 19 3.73 -12.87 -8.70
CA ALA A 19 2.73 -11.81 -8.76
C ALA A 19 1.45 -12.23 -8.04
N ILE A 20 0.79 -11.31 -7.35
CA ILE A 20 -0.43 -11.59 -6.57
C ILE A 20 -1.68 -11.21 -7.35
N SER A 21 -2.79 -11.87 -7.03
CA SER A 21 -4.10 -11.45 -7.50
C SER A 21 -4.63 -10.33 -6.60
N MET A 22 -4.88 -9.15 -7.19
CA MET A 22 -5.44 -8.02 -6.45
C MET A 22 -6.83 -8.28 -5.91
N GLN A 23 -7.64 -9.10 -6.61
CA GLN A 23 -8.96 -9.49 -6.12
C GLN A 23 -8.85 -10.38 -4.87
N GLU A 24 -7.99 -11.40 -4.91
CA GLU A 24 -7.82 -12.26 -3.74
C GLU A 24 -7.20 -11.50 -2.56
N LEU A 25 -6.32 -10.53 -2.84
CA LEU A 25 -5.79 -9.64 -1.82
C LEU A 25 -6.90 -8.79 -1.21
N ALA A 26 -7.77 -8.16 -2.03
CA ALA A 26 -8.90 -7.37 -1.54
C ALA A 26 -9.81 -8.20 -0.62
N ASP A 27 -10.17 -9.40 -1.05
CA ASP A 27 -11.00 -10.32 -0.27
C ASP A 27 -10.31 -10.68 1.06
N SER A 28 -9.00 -10.94 1.02
CA SER A 28 -8.19 -11.22 2.21
C SER A 28 -8.08 -10.03 3.17
N LEU A 29 -7.97 -8.80 2.67
CA LEU A 29 -7.91 -7.60 3.51
C LEU A 29 -9.19 -7.42 4.31
N VAL A 30 -10.35 -7.69 3.72
CA VAL A 30 -11.64 -7.61 4.43
C VAL A 30 -11.83 -8.80 5.38
N ALA A 31 -11.40 -10.00 4.98
CA ALA A 31 -11.59 -11.21 5.77
C ALA A 31 -10.68 -11.30 7.01
N ASN A 32 -9.46 -10.79 6.92
CA ASN A 32 -8.42 -11.02 7.93
C ASN A 32 -8.23 -9.88 8.94
N THR A 33 -8.97 -8.78 8.78
CA THR A 33 -8.95 -7.69 9.76
C THR A 33 -10.31 -7.01 9.89
N GLN A 34 -10.67 -6.66 11.12
CA GLN A 34 -11.83 -5.80 11.38
C GLN A 34 -11.52 -4.32 11.14
N ALA A 35 -10.25 -3.99 10.85
CA ALA A 35 -9.82 -2.62 10.62
C ALA A 35 -10.20 -2.10 9.23
N ILE A 36 -10.22 -2.97 8.21
CA ILE A 36 -10.52 -2.58 6.82
C ILE A 36 -11.99 -2.89 6.55
N SER A 37 -12.79 -1.85 6.42
CA SER A 37 -14.25 -1.95 6.22
C SER A 37 -14.58 -2.47 4.82
N THR A 38 -13.84 -1.98 3.83
CA THR A 38 -14.05 -2.28 2.42
C THR A 38 -12.70 -2.34 1.70
N ALA A 39 -12.60 -3.22 0.70
CA ALA A 39 -11.51 -3.24 -0.26
C ALA A 39 -12.08 -3.55 -1.65
N GLN A 40 -11.69 -2.77 -2.65
CA GLN A 40 -12.20 -2.89 -4.02
C GLN A 40 -11.06 -2.80 -5.02
N VAL A 41 -11.00 -3.73 -5.97
CA VAL A 41 -10.08 -3.65 -7.11
C VAL A 41 -10.52 -2.51 -8.02
N LEU A 42 -9.54 -1.76 -8.52
CA LEU A 42 -9.76 -0.62 -9.39
C LEU A 42 -9.40 -0.99 -10.83
N ASP A 43 -10.23 -0.58 -11.77
CA ASP A 43 -9.89 -0.59 -13.20
C ASP A 43 -9.14 0.70 -13.53
N HIS A 44 -7.84 0.73 -13.23
CA HIS A 44 -6.98 1.90 -13.46
C HIS A 44 -5.53 1.49 -13.77
N PRO A 45 -4.83 2.16 -14.70
CA PRO A 45 -3.49 1.75 -15.13
C PRO A 45 -2.42 1.81 -14.02
N HIS A 46 -2.60 2.66 -13.02
CA HIS A 46 -1.62 2.84 -11.93
C HIS A 46 -2.13 2.35 -10.56
N TRP A 47 -3.43 2.43 -10.33
CA TRP A 47 -4.01 2.18 -9.01
C TRP A 47 -4.73 0.85 -9.07
N ALA A 48 -4.38 -0.06 -8.17
CA ALA A 48 -4.84 -1.44 -8.22
C ALA A 48 -6.02 -1.69 -7.30
N LEU A 49 -6.08 -1.02 -6.15
CA LEU A 49 -7.03 -1.32 -5.09
C LEU A 49 -7.37 -0.05 -4.29
N SER A 50 -8.61 0.13 -3.89
CA SER A 50 -9.00 1.08 -2.85
C SER A 50 -9.42 0.34 -1.58
N CYS A 51 -9.13 0.92 -0.42
CA CYS A 51 -9.67 0.41 0.83
C CYS A 51 -10.04 1.53 1.81
N GLU A 52 -11.01 1.26 2.67
CA GLU A 52 -11.52 2.21 3.65
C GLU A 52 -11.40 1.66 5.07
N SER A 53 -11.15 2.56 6.02
CA SER A 53 -11.02 2.22 7.43
C SER A 53 -11.45 3.37 8.33
N SER A 54 -11.94 3.04 9.53
CA SER A 54 -12.12 4.00 10.61
C SER A 54 -10.81 4.36 11.34
N LEU A 55 -9.72 3.62 11.08
CA LEU A 55 -8.41 3.89 11.68
C LEU A 55 -7.77 5.17 11.15
N GLU A 56 -6.85 5.71 11.96
CA GLU A 56 -5.95 6.77 11.53
C GLU A 56 -4.95 6.24 10.47
N PRO A 57 -4.45 7.09 9.55
CA PRO A 57 -3.66 6.65 8.40
C PRO A 57 -2.43 5.80 8.76
N LEU A 58 -1.69 6.16 9.81
CA LEU A 58 -0.50 5.40 10.22
C LEU A 58 -0.86 4.00 10.75
N GLN A 59 -1.95 3.88 11.50
CA GLN A 59 -2.44 2.60 12.01
C GLN A 59 -2.95 1.71 10.88
N LEU A 60 -3.68 2.29 9.93
CA LEU A 60 -4.12 1.59 8.73
C LEU A 60 -2.93 1.10 7.88
N ALA A 61 -1.88 1.91 7.74
CA ALA A 61 -0.68 1.54 6.98
C ALA A 61 0.08 0.35 7.62
N GLN A 62 0.19 0.33 8.95
CA GLN A 62 0.76 -0.80 9.69
C GLN A 62 -0.06 -2.07 9.48
N GLU A 63 -1.38 -1.94 9.58
CA GLU A 63 -2.31 -3.05 9.42
C GLU A 63 -2.34 -3.59 7.98
N LEU A 64 -2.23 -2.69 7.00
CA LEU A 64 -2.11 -3.04 5.59
C LEU A 64 -0.85 -3.87 5.33
N ALA A 65 0.33 -3.40 5.78
CA ALA A 65 1.59 -4.11 5.59
C ALA A 65 1.58 -5.49 6.26
N ARG A 66 1.03 -5.58 7.48
CA ARG A 66 0.83 -6.84 8.20
C ARG A 66 -0.10 -7.79 7.44
N SER A 67 -1.26 -7.31 7.00
CA SER A 67 -2.25 -8.12 6.28
C SER A 67 -1.72 -8.61 4.93
N TRP A 68 -0.86 -7.83 4.27
CA TRP A 68 -0.18 -8.22 3.04
C TRP A 68 0.73 -9.44 3.25
N LYS A 69 1.52 -9.44 4.33
CA LYS A 69 2.35 -10.60 4.68
C LYS A 69 1.52 -11.82 5.04
N LEU A 70 0.41 -11.64 5.76
CA LEU A 70 -0.52 -12.73 6.05
C LEU A 70 -1.14 -13.33 4.78
N TYR A 71 -1.49 -12.49 3.81
CA TYR A 71 -1.95 -12.96 2.50
C TYR A 71 -0.87 -13.80 1.80
N ARG A 72 0.39 -13.35 1.79
CA ARG A 72 1.51 -14.14 1.23
C ARG A 72 1.61 -15.52 1.89
N GLN A 73 1.56 -15.56 3.22
CA GLN A 73 1.65 -16.79 4.00
C GLN A 73 0.46 -17.72 3.74
N SER A 74 -0.76 -17.20 3.63
CA SER A 74 -1.95 -18.01 3.36
C SER A 74 -1.93 -18.66 1.97
N LYS A 75 -1.18 -18.07 1.03
CA LYS A 75 -0.91 -18.63 -0.30
C LYS A 75 0.31 -19.56 -0.35
N GLY A 76 0.99 -19.78 0.77
CA GLY A 76 2.23 -20.56 0.83
C GLY A 76 3.42 -19.88 0.14
N HIS A 77 3.32 -18.59 -0.14
CA HIS A 77 4.43 -17.81 -0.70
C HIS A 77 5.46 -17.48 0.40
N SER A 78 6.69 -17.21 -0.01
CA SER A 78 7.68 -16.64 0.91
C SER A 78 7.20 -15.27 1.40
N SER A 79 7.47 -15.01 2.69
CA SER A 79 7.30 -13.70 3.33
C SER A 79 8.61 -13.21 3.94
N SER A 80 9.76 -13.74 3.47
CA SER A 80 11.10 -13.41 3.98
C SER A 80 11.62 -12.05 3.51
N HIS A 81 10.84 -11.34 2.69
CA HIS A 81 11.15 -10.02 2.17
C HIS A 81 10.49 -8.91 2.98
N THR A 82 10.92 -7.68 2.70
CA THR A 82 10.32 -6.49 3.27
C THR A 82 9.10 -6.05 2.48
N VAL A 83 8.05 -5.66 3.20
CA VAL A 83 6.91 -4.93 2.63
C VAL A 83 6.97 -3.50 3.12
N LEU A 84 7.11 -2.55 2.20
CA LEU A 84 7.01 -1.12 2.47
C LEU A 84 5.59 -0.63 2.13
N ALA A 85 5.06 0.28 2.93
CA ALA A 85 3.90 1.08 2.56
C ALA A 85 4.28 2.57 2.63
N LEU A 86 4.35 3.20 1.45
CA LEU A 86 4.80 4.58 1.28
C LEU A 86 3.59 5.46 0.94
N GLY A 87 3.13 6.22 1.91
CA GLY A 87 1.88 6.96 1.81
C GLY A 87 2.07 8.46 1.65
N GLY A 88 1.27 9.07 0.78
CA GLY A 88 1.14 10.52 0.70
C GLY A 88 -0.33 10.94 0.59
N ARG A 89 -0.76 11.86 1.46
CA ARG A 89 -2.11 12.44 1.35
C ARG A 89 -2.20 13.33 0.12
N LYS A 90 -3.35 13.28 -0.54
CA LYS A 90 -3.70 14.16 -1.65
C LYS A 90 -4.38 15.40 -1.10
N ASP A 91 -3.64 16.49 -0.94
CA ASP A 91 -4.19 17.73 -0.34
C ASP A 91 -4.93 18.62 -1.36
N SER A 92 -4.71 18.39 -2.66
CA SER A 92 -5.39 19.10 -3.77
C SER A 92 -6.49 18.25 -4.39
N PRO A 93 -7.42 18.83 -5.17
CA PRO A 93 -8.36 18.07 -6.00
C PRO A 93 -7.67 16.96 -6.82
N GLY A 94 -8.33 15.81 -6.92
CA GLY A 94 -7.92 14.72 -7.80
C GLY A 94 -8.05 15.13 -9.27
N ALA A 95 -7.23 14.52 -10.13
CA ALA A 95 -7.43 14.68 -11.58
C ALA A 95 -8.77 14.04 -12.00
N PRO A 96 -9.43 14.53 -13.06
CA PRO A 96 -10.62 13.87 -13.59
C PRO A 96 -10.37 12.38 -13.87
N GLY A 97 -11.24 11.50 -13.36
CA GLY A 97 -11.11 10.05 -13.52
C GLY A 97 -10.05 9.37 -12.64
N SER A 98 -9.26 10.11 -11.86
CA SER A 98 -8.32 9.52 -10.90
C SER A 98 -9.10 8.94 -9.70
N PRO A 99 -8.84 7.71 -9.25
CA PRO A 99 -9.40 7.23 -7.98
C PRO A 99 -8.80 7.95 -6.76
N LEU A 100 -7.57 8.49 -6.87
CA LEU A 100 -6.97 9.30 -5.82
C LEU A 100 -7.57 10.72 -5.81
N GLN A 101 -8.46 10.97 -4.84
CA GLN A 101 -9.18 12.23 -4.65
C GLN A 101 -8.63 13.03 -3.47
N GLN A 102 -9.06 14.30 -3.36
CA GLN A 102 -8.64 15.16 -2.25
C GLN A 102 -9.03 14.54 -0.89
N GLY A 103 -8.08 14.53 0.04
CA GLY A 103 -8.21 13.91 1.36
C GLY A 103 -7.87 12.42 1.40
N TYR A 104 -7.78 11.73 0.25
CA TYR A 104 -7.38 10.32 0.20
C TYR A 104 -5.86 10.19 0.27
N TRP A 105 -5.39 8.97 0.54
CA TRP A 105 -3.98 8.64 0.55
C TRP A 105 -3.62 7.77 -0.64
N GLY A 106 -2.65 8.22 -1.43
CA GLY A 106 -1.98 7.35 -2.40
C GLY A 106 -0.90 6.57 -1.67
N VAL A 107 -0.93 5.25 -1.75
CA VAL A 107 -0.01 4.38 -1.02
C VAL A 107 0.65 3.43 -1.99
N ASP A 108 1.97 3.53 -2.13
CA ASP A 108 2.75 2.55 -2.88
C ASP A 108 3.17 1.42 -1.95
N VAL A 109 2.69 0.21 -2.23
CA VAL A 109 3.05 -0.99 -1.49
C VAL A 109 4.17 -1.70 -2.24
N VAL A 110 5.36 -1.73 -1.66
CA VAL A 110 6.57 -2.24 -2.31
C VAL A 110 7.01 -3.52 -1.63
N GLU A 111 7.23 -4.57 -2.41
CA GLU A 111 7.84 -5.81 -1.93
C GLU A 111 9.28 -5.88 -2.45
N THR A 112 10.27 -5.83 -1.54
CA THR A 112 11.70 -5.75 -1.88
C THR A 112 12.58 -6.53 -0.90
N GLN A 113 13.75 -6.97 -1.36
CA GLN A 113 14.80 -7.54 -0.49
C GLN A 113 15.68 -6.45 0.14
N ASP A 114 15.83 -5.30 -0.53
CA ASP A 114 16.61 -4.16 -0.03
C ASP A 114 15.73 -2.90 0.01
N PRO A 115 15.08 -2.62 1.15
CA PRO A 115 14.27 -1.42 1.29
C PRO A 115 15.12 -0.15 1.23
N LYS A 116 16.38 -0.18 1.68
CA LYS A 116 17.23 1.03 1.70
C LYS A 116 17.62 1.43 0.29
N GLU A 117 18.04 0.46 -0.51
CA GLU A 117 18.37 0.69 -1.93
C GLU A 117 17.15 1.23 -2.69
N PHE A 118 15.98 0.62 -2.50
CA PHE A 118 14.75 1.08 -3.15
C PHE A 118 14.39 2.53 -2.77
N LEU A 119 14.39 2.84 -1.46
CA LEU A 119 14.06 4.18 -0.97
C LEU A 119 15.05 5.24 -1.48
N ALA A 120 16.34 4.90 -1.56
CA ALA A 120 17.36 5.77 -2.12
C ALA A 120 17.14 6.00 -3.63
N ALA A 121 16.80 4.95 -4.38
CA ALA A 121 16.58 5.02 -5.83
C ALA A 121 15.42 5.94 -6.21
N ILE A 122 14.37 6.01 -5.39
CA ILE A 122 13.24 6.93 -5.60
C ILE A 122 13.42 8.30 -4.93
N ASN A 123 14.57 8.54 -4.29
CA ASN A 123 14.86 9.74 -3.50
C ASN A 123 13.76 10.03 -2.45
N TRP A 124 13.36 8.98 -1.72
CA TRP A 124 12.23 9.04 -0.78
C TRP A 124 12.41 10.12 0.29
N ASP A 125 13.62 10.31 0.80
CA ASP A 125 13.91 11.33 1.83
C ASP A 125 13.57 12.75 1.34
N ALA A 126 13.89 13.09 0.09
CA ALA A 126 13.53 14.38 -0.49
C ALA A 126 12.01 14.50 -0.69
N LEU A 127 11.36 13.44 -1.17
CA LEU A 127 9.89 13.42 -1.36
C LEU A 127 9.16 13.62 -0.01
N LYS A 128 9.59 12.91 1.03
CA LYS A 128 9.04 13.01 2.38
C LYS A 128 9.28 14.39 2.99
N SER A 129 10.47 14.95 2.84
CA SER A 129 10.82 16.28 3.37
C SER A 129 10.07 17.43 2.69
N SER A 130 9.56 17.19 1.47
CA SER A 130 8.76 18.18 0.74
C SER A 130 7.28 18.24 1.18
N ARG A 131 6.86 17.38 2.12
CA ARG A 131 5.48 17.25 2.58
C ARG A 131 5.32 17.54 4.07
N PRO A 132 4.14 18.00 4.52
CA PRO A 132 3.81 18.03 5.93
C PRO A 132 3.94 16.64 6.56
N GLN A 133 4.46 16.57 7.78
CA GLN A 133 4.74 15.30 8.48
C GLN A 133 3.48 14.44 8.64
N GLU A 134 2.32 15.08 8.82
CA GLU A 134 1.02 14.44 8.96
C GLU A 134 0.38 14.01 7.63
N ALA A 135 0.99 14.38 6.49
CA ALA A 135 0.51 14.09 5.14
C ALA A 135 1.42 13.08 4.40
N VAL A 136 2.36 12.45 5.11
CA VAL A 136 3.26 11.43 4.58
C VAL A 136 3.53 10.35 5.63
N PHE A 137 3.64 9.09 5.21
CA PHE A 137 4.10 8.02 6.09
C PHE A 137 4.97 7.02 5.35
N GLU A 138 5.71 6.25 6.12
CA GLU A 138 6.57 5.16 5.66
C GLU A 138 6.49 4.04 6.69
N ILE A 139 5.97 2.90 6.28
CA ILE A 139 5.93 1.69 7.09
C ILE A 139 6.88 0.68 6.46
N THR A 140 7.65 0.00 7.32
CA THR A 140 8.48 -1.15 6.96
C THR A 140 8.03 -2.34 7.80
N SER A 141 7.69 -3.45 7.16
CA SER A 141 7.30 -4.71 7.82
C SER A 141 8.18 -5.87 7.43
#